data_AF-A0A4S2B5L4-F1
#
_entry.id   AF-A0A4S2B5L4-F1
#
_cell.length_a   1.000
_cell.length_b   1.000
_cell.length_c   1.000
_cell.angle_alpha   90.00
_cell.angle_beta   90.00
_cell.angle_gamma   90.00
#
_symmetry.space_group_name_H-M   'P 1'
#
loop_
_entity.id
_entity.type
_entity.pdbx_description
1 polymer ?
#
loop_
_entity_poly.entity_id
_entity_poly.type
_entity_poly.pdbx_seq_one_letter_code
_entity_poly.pdbx_strand_id
1 'polypeptide(L)'
;MEITETEALNRVAAYCSTAEHCRAEIAEKLQRWGIAYDAIDRIINRLEQEKYIDEERFCRAFINDKYRFAKWGKMKIRQALQLKKISSSVYWPYLNEIDEEEYHSVLQKLLAAKRKSVRAENEYELNGKLMRFALSRGFEVKDICRCIEVSGENDYSE
;
A
#
# COMPACT_ATOMS: atom_id res chain seq x y z
N MET A 1 -34.29 -1.29 -6.04
CA MET A 1 -34.13 -0.42 -7.22
C MET A 1 -32.90 -0.91 -7.95
N GLU A 2 -33.06 -1.36 -9.19
CA GLU A 2 -31.91 -1.60 -10.07
C GLU A 2 -31.27 -0.25 -10.39
N ILE A 3 -29.98 -0.12 -10.12
CA ILE A 3 -29.21 1.04 -10.53
C ILE A 3 -29.03 0.94 -12.05
N THR A 4 -29.38 2.00 -12.77
CA THR A 4 -29.14 2.09 -14.22
C THR A 4 -27.65 2.27 -14.53
N GLU A 5 -27.19 1.89 -15.73
CA GLU A 5 -25.79 2.08 -16.15
C GLU A 5 -25.34 3.54 -16.05
N THR A 6 -26.20 4.48 -16.44
CA THR A 6 -25.93 5.93 -16.33
C THR A 6 -25.80 6.40 -14.89
N GLU A 7 -26.68 5.93 -14.01
CA GLU A 7 -26.61 6.27 -12.58
C GLU A 7 -25.37 5.65 -11.93
N ALA A 8 -25.03 4.40 -12.28
CA ALA A 8 -23.80 3.76 -11.84
C ALA A 8 -22.58 4.58 -12.24
N LEU A 9 -22.47 4.94 -13.53
CA LEU A 9 -21.38 5.75 -14.09
C LEU A 9 -21.21 7.07 -13.32
N ASN A 10 -22.29 7.84 -13.14
CA ASN A 10 -22.23 9.12 -12.45
C ASN A 10 -21.74 8.96 -11.00
N ARG A 11 -22.19 7.91 -10.30
CA ARG A 11 -21.76 7.63 -8.93
C ARG A 11 -20.29 7.23 -8.85
N VAL A 12 -19.81 6.39 -9.77
CA VAL A 12 -18.38 6.00 -9.76
C VAL A 12 -17.47 7.11 -10.27
N ALA A 13 -17.92 7.96 -11.19
CA ALA A 13 -17.17 9.15 -11.61
C ALA A 13 -16.99 10.13 -10.44
N ALA A 14 -18.07 10.40 -9.67
CA ALA A 14 -17.97 11.21 -8.45
C ALA A 14 -17.03 10.59 -7.41
N TYR A 15 -17.06 9.26 -7.26
CA TYR A 15 -16.16 8.52 -6.38
C TYR A 15 -14.69 8.67 -6.80
N CYS A 16 -14.37 8.42 -8.08
CA CYS A 16 -13.03 8.64 -8.67
C CYS A 16 -12.57 10.10 -8.67
N SER A 17 -13.49 11.06 -8.54
CA SER A 17 -13.13 12.48 -8.43
C SER A 17 -12.64 12.85 -7.03
N THR A 18 -13.02 12.07 -6.01
CA THR A 18 -12.68 12.35 -4.60
C THR A 18 -11.40 11.66 -4.14
N ALA A 19 -11.07 10.53 -4.76
CA ALA A 19 -9.88 9.73 -4.45
C ALA A 19 -9.49 8.87 -5.65
N GLU A 20 -8.20 8.49 -5.67
CA GLU A 20 -7.69 7.60 -6.71
C GLU A 20 -8.21 6.18 -6.52
N HIS A 21 -8.72 5.61 -7.62
CA HIS A 21 -9.21 4.24 -7.66
C HIS A 21 -8.66 3.50 -8.87
N CYS A 22 -8.38 2.21 -8.70
CA CYS A 22 -7.99 1.35 -9.81
C CYS A 22 -9.20 0.61 -10.39
N ARG A 23 -9.00 0.07 -11.60
CA ARG A 23 -9.98 -0.78 -12.31
C ARG A 23 -10.62 -1.84 -11.40
N ALA A 24 -9.82 -2.57 -10.64
CA ALA A 24 -10.30 -3.65 -9.78
C ALA A 24 -11.25 -3.16 -8.67
N GLU A 25 -10.99 -2.00 -8.06
CA GLU A 25 -11.86 -1.42 -7.02
C GLU A 25 -13.20 -0.99 -7.58
N ILE A 26 -13.20 -0.36 -8.76
CA ILE A 26 -14.42 0.09 -9.43
C ILE A 26 -15.24 -1.09 -9.93
N ALA A 27 -14.58 -2.10 -10.52
CA ALA A 27 -15.23 -3.34 -10.93
C ALA A 27 -15.94 -4.03 -9.75
N GLU A 28 -15.23 -4.21 -8.62
CA GLU A 28 -15.81 -4.83 -7.42
C GLU A 28 -17.00 -4.01 -6.88
N LYS A 29 -16.90 -2.67 -6.90
CA LYS A 29 -17.98 -1.79 -6.45
C LYS A 29 -19.23 -1.91 -7.33
N LEU A 30 -19.06 -1.93 -8.66
CA LEU A 30 -20.16 -2.07 -9.61
C LEU A 30 -20.79 -3.48 -9.54
N GLN A 31 -19.98 -4.53 -9.34
CA GLN A 31 -20.50 -5.89 -9.10
C GLN A 31 -21.38 -5.95 -7.86
N ARG A 32 -20.98 -5.30 -6.75
CA ARG A 32 -21.80 -5.22 -5.53
C ARG A 32 -23.11 -4.46 -5.73
N TRP A 33 -23.18 -3.59 -6.75
CA TRP A 33 -24.42 -2.92 -7.16
C TRP A 33 -25.30 -3.75 -8.09
N GLY A 34 -24.86 -4.96 -8.48
CA GLY A 34 -25.59 -5.84 -9.38
C GLY A 34 -25.50 -5.46 -10.85
N ILE A 35 -24.53 -4.64 -11.24
CA ILE A 35 -24.33 -4.26 -12.65
C ILE A 35 -23.76 -5.45 -13.44
N ALA A 36 -24.30 -5.69 -14.63
CA ALA A 36 -23.84 -6.77 -15.51
C ALA A 36 -22.37 -6.54 -15.96
N TYR A 37 -21.62 -7.63 -16.13
CA TYR A 37 -20.17 -7.57 -16.43
C TYR A 37 -19.84 -6.77 -17.69
N ASP A 38 -20.67 -6.87 -18.73
CA ASP A 38 -20.50 -6.12 -19.97
C ASP A 38 -20.68 -4.60 -19.76
N ALA A 39 -21.63 -4.20 -18.92
CA ALA A 39 -21.84 -2.81 -18.53
C ALA A 39 -20.71 -2.29 -17.62
N ILE A 40 -20.17 -3.13 -16.75
CA ILE A 40 -19.00 -2.79 -15.91
C ILE A 40 -17.81 -2.42 -16.79
N ASP A 41 -17.48 -3.26 -17.78
CA ASP A 41 -16.34 -3.00 -18.66
C ASP A 41 -16.55 -1.71 -19.48
N ARG A 42 -17.76 -1.45 -19.97
CA ARG A 42 -18.08 -0.17 -20.65
C ARG A 42 -17.89 1.04 -19.74
N ILE A 43 -18.39 0.99 -18.51
CA ILE A 43 -18.26 2.07 -17.53
C ILE A 43 -16.78 2.33 -17.23
N ILE A 44 -16.01 1.29 -16.92
CA ILE A 44 -14.59 1.43 -16.56
C ILE A 44 -13.79 1.99 -17.73
N ASN A 45 -13.99 1.47 -18.95
CA ASN A 45 -13.29 1.97 -20.12
C ASN A 45 -13.59 3.46 -20.36
N ARG A 46 -14.82 3.90 -20.10
CA ARG A 46 -15.19 5.32 -20.17
C ARG A 46 -14.48 6.15 -19.10
N LEU A 47 -14.40 5.65 -17.86
CA LEU A 47 -13.68 6.34 -16.78
C LEU A 47 -12.18 6.46 -17.06
N GLU A 48 -11.57 5.44 -17.68
CA GLU A 48 -10.16 5.46 -18.11
C GLU A 48 -9.95 6.48 -19.25
N GLN A 49 -10.84 6.50 -20.25
CA GLN A 49 -10.81 7.47 -21.35
C GLN A 49 -10.97 8.92 -20.87
N GLU A 50 -11.90 9.15 -19.94
CA GLU A 50 -12.16 10.46 -19.33
C GLU A 50 -11.18 10.79 -18.18
N LYS A 51 -10.15 9.96 -17.95
CA LYS A 51 -9.08 10.16 -16.95
C LYS A 51 -9.54 10.25 -15.48
N TYR A 52 -10.74 9.76 -15.18
CA TYR A 52 -11.19 9.50 -13.82
C TYR A 52 -10.40 8.35 -13.19
N ILE A 53 -10.09 7.31 -13.96
CA ILE A 53 -9.17 6.24 -13.54
C ILE A 53 -7.84 6.46 -14.26
N ASP A 54 -6.77 6.55 -13.48
CA ASP A 54 -5.40 6.60 -13.98
C ASP A 54 -4.53 5.70 -13.09
N GLU A 55 -4.00 4.62 -13.68
CA GLU A 55 -3.26 3.60 -12.92
C GLU A 55 -1.95 4.14 -12.34
N GLU A 56 -1.28 5.07 -13.04
CA GLU A 56 -0.04 5.69 -12.56
C GLU A 56 -0.32 6.59 -11.36
N ARG A 57 -1.35 7.43 -11.47
CA ARG A 57 -1.83 8.31 -10.40
C ARG A 57 -2.24 7.49 -9.17
N PHE A 58 -2.98 6.40 -9.39
CA PHE A 58 -3.34 5.45 -8.34
C PHE A 58 -2.11 4.81 -7.69
N CYS A 59 -1.14 4.31 -8.47
CA CYS A 59 0.05 3.66 -7.92
C CYS A 59 0.84 4.60 -7.03
N ARG A 60 1.09 5.83 -7.48
CA ARG A 60 1.82 6.84 -6.70
C ARG A 60 1.10 7.15 -5.39
N ALA A 61 -0.20 7.39 -5.45
CA ALA A 61 -1.00 7.67 -4.25
C ALA A 61 -1.04 6.47 -3.29
N PHE A 62 -1.27 5.26 -3.82
CA PHE A 62 -1.35 4.03 -3.04
C PHE A 62 -0.02 3.71 -2.35
N ILE A 63 1.10 3.79 -3.07
CA ILE A 63 2.42 3.52 -2.50
C ILE A 63 2.72 4.50 -1.37
N ASN A 64 2.55 5.81 -1.62
CA ASN A 64 2.76 6.86 -0.62
C ASN A 64 1.90 6.65 0.63
N ASP A 65 0.61 6.35 0.45
CA ASP A 65 -0.28 6.07 1.56
C ASP A 65 0.19 4.87 2.40
N LYS A 66 0.56 3.78 1.74
CA LYS A 66 0.90 2.54 2.43
C LYS A 66 2.23 2.60 3.18
N TYR A 67 3.27 3.22 2.65
CA TYR A 67 4.52 3.31 3.42
C TYR A 67 4.45 4.43 4.47
N ARG A 68 3.87 5.60 4.17
CA ARG A 68 3.84 6.73 5.11
C ARG A 68 2.84 6.58 6.23
N PHE A 69 1.63 6.08 5.96
CA PHE A 69 0.57 6.03 6.97
C PHE A 69 0.34 4.61 7.47
N ALA A 70 0.20 3.63 6.56
CA ALA A 70 -0.01 2.24 6.97
C ALA A 70 1.26 1.53 7.47
N LYS A 71 2.43 2.15 7.27
CA LYS A 71 3.76 1.64 7.64
C LYS A 71 4.05 0.25 7.05
N TRP A 72 3.69 0.06 5.79
CA TRP A 72 4.00 -1.16 5.05
C TRP A 72 5.35 -1.07 4.37
N GLY A 73 6.05 -2.19 4.32
CA GLY A 73 7.25 -2.32 3.51
C GLY A 73 6.96 -2.63 2.04
N LYS A 74 7.96 -2.40 1.19
CA LYS A 74 7.89 -2.52 -0.29
C LYS A 74 7.28 -3.86 -0.73
N MET A 75 7.59 -4.97 -0.05
CA MET A 75 7.08 -6.30 -0.43
C MET A 75 5.56 -6.41 -0.26
N LYS A 76 5.01 -5.85 0.83
CA LYS A 76 3.56 -5.89 1.08
C LYS A 76 2.81 -4.96 0.15
N ILE A 77 3.38 -3.79 -0.15
CA ILE A 77 2.83 -2.85 -1.12
C ILE A 77 2.75 -3.51 -2.51
N ARG A 78 3.84 -4.14 -2.95
CA ARG A 78 3.88 -4.93 -4.19
C ARG A 78 2.79 -5.98 -4.25
N GLN A 79 2.65 -6.81 -3.21
CA GLN A 79 1.63 -7.86 -3.17
C GLN A 79 0.22 -7.27 -3.27
N ALA A 80 -0.05 -6.16 -2.59
CA ALA A 80 -1.36 -5.50 -2.65
C ALA A 80 -1.66 -4.94 -4.05
N LEU A 81 -0.67 -4.36 -4.74
CA LEU A 81 -0.82 -3.89 -6.13
C LEU A 81 -1.05 -5.05 -7.10
N GLN A 82 -0.37 -6.19 -6.91
CA GLN A 82 -0.59 -7.40 -7.70
C GLN A 82 -1.99 -7.98 -7.51
N LEU A 83 -2.51 -8.00 -6.27
CA LEU A 83 -3.89 -8.42 -6.00
C LEU A 83 -4.91 -7.51 -6.69
N LYS A 84 -4.59 -6.22 -6.80
CA LYS A 84 -5.36 -5.22 -7.56
C LYS A 84 -5.19 -5.33 -9.08
N LYS A 85 -4.46 -6.34 -9.57
CA LYS A 85 -4.21 -6.62 -10.99
C LYS A 85 -3.43 -5.54 -11.72
N ILE A 86 -2.66 -4.73 -11.00
CA ILE A 86 -1.81 -3.71 -11.60
C ILE A 86 -0.50 -4.36 -12.07
N SER A 87 -0.12 -4.08 -13.32
CA SER A 87 1.12 -4.60 -13.90
C SER A 87 2.34 -4.13 -13.12
N SER A 88 3.33 -5.02 -12.98
CA SER A 88 4.61 -4.66 -12.38
C SER A 88 5.31 -3.54 -13.12
N SER A 89 5.17 -3.45 -14.45
CA SER A 89 5.77 -2.37 -15.24
C SER A 89 5.29 -0.98 -14.82
N VAL A 90 4.07 -0.88 -14.27
CA VAL A 90 3.48 0.38 -13.83
C VAL A 90 3.99 0.76 -12.45
N TYR A 91 3.99 -0.17 -11.48
CA TYR A 91 4.34 0.20 -10.10
C TYR A 91 5.83 0.13 -9.78
N TRP A 92 6.65 -0.59 -10.56
CA TRP A 92 8.08 -0.75 -10.26
C TRP A 92 8.83 0.59 -10.17
N PRO A 93 8.66 1.52 -11.13
CA PRO A 93 9.32 2.83 -11.06
C PRO A 93 9.00 3.57 -9.75
N TYR A 94 7.71 3.63 -9.38
CA TYR A 94 7.28 4.35 -8.18
C TYR A 94 7.70 3.70 -6.87
N LEU A 95 7.90 2.37 -6.84
CA LEU A 95 8.47 1.70 -5.67
C LEU A 95 9.95 2.03 -5.45
N ASN A 96 10.70 2.34 -6.52
CA ASN A 96 12.10 2.75 -6.40
C ASN A 96 12.28 4.24 -6.17
N GLU A 97 11.31 5.05 -6.58
CA GLU A 97 11.26 6.48 -6.24
C GLU A 97 11.02 6.73 -4.74
N ILE A 98 10.69 5.69 -3.96
CA ILE A 98 10.62 5.81 -2.51
C ILE A 98 12.00 6.16 -1.97
N ASP A 99 12.09 7.34 -1.37
CA ASP A 99 13.27 7.82 -0.67
C ASP A 99 13.70 6.82 0.41
N GLU A 100 14.94 6.35 0.33
CA GLU A 100 15.44 5.30 1.22
C GLU A 100 15.55 5.80 2.67
N GLU A 101 15.98 7.05 2.88
CA GLU A 101 16.14 7.62 4.22
C GLU A 101 14.79 7.78 4.92
N GLU A 102 13.78 8.28 4.21
CA GLU A 102 12.41 8.38 4.71
C GLU A 102 11.86 6.98 5.03
N TYR A 103 12.07 6.01 4.13
CA TYR A 103 11.60 4.65 4.31
C TYR A 103 12.25 3.96 5.52
N HIS A 104 13.56 4.13 5.73
CA HIS A 104 14.26 3.63 6.91
C HIS A 104 13.84 4.38 8.17
N SER A 105 13.63 5.70 8.13
CA SER A 105 13.12 6.48 9.27
C SER A 105 11.74 5.98 9.73
N VAL A 106 10.86 5.66 8.77
CA VAL A 106 9.57 5.05 9.06
C VAL A 106 9.73 3.70 9.76
N LEU A 107 10.61 2.83 9.26
CA LEU A 107 10.87 1.51 9.85
C LEU A 107 11.48 1.63 11.26
N GLN A 108 12.45 2.52 11.47
CA GLN A 108 13.06 2.77 12.77
C GLN A 108 12.02 3.21 13.81
N LYS A 109 11.19 4.20 13.48
CA LYS A 109 10.11 4.65 14.38
C LYS A 109 9.12 3.53 14.69
N LEU A 110 8.78 2.71 13.69
CA LEU A 110 7.89 1.57 13.85
C LEU A 110 8.49 0.49 14.78
N LEU A 111 9.77 0.18 14.62
CA LEU A 111 10.50 -0.79 15.45
C LEU A 111 10.69 -0.28 16.88
N ALA A 112 11.06 0.99 17.06
CA ALA A 112 11.22 1.60 18.37
C ALA A 112 9.90 1.60 19.16
N ALA A 113 8.79 1.95 18.50
CA ALA A 113 7.46 1.86 19.11
C ALA A 113 7.10 0.40 19.46
N LYS A 114 7.42 -0.56 18.59
CA LYS A 114 7.16 -1.98 18.87
C LYS A 114 7.99 -2.49 20.03
N ARG A 115 9.28 -2.12 20.11
CA ARG A 115 10.24 -2.50 21.17
C ARG A 115 9.66 -2.20 22.55
N LYS A 116 9.06 -1.02 22.75
CA LYS A 116 8.41 -0.62 24.01
C LYS A 116 7.25 -1.52 24.47
N SER A 117 6.62 -2.24 23.53
CA SER A 117 5.47 -3.13 23.82
C SER A 117 5.84 -4.62 23.91
N VAL A 118 7.06 -4.99 23.51
CA VAL A 118 7.48 -6.38 23.40
C VAL A 118 8.21 -6.80 24.67
N ARG A 119 7.71 -7.85 25.31
CA ARG A 119 8.43 -8.54 26.38
C ARG A 119 9.37 -9.58 25.77
N ALA A 120 10.60 -9.64 26.25
CA ALA A 120 11.61 -10.62 25.86
C ALA A 120 12.54 -10.88 27.05
N GLU A 121 13.08 -12.08 27.13
CA GLU A 121 14.01 -12.51 28.18
C GLU A 121 15.43 -11.97 27.94
N ASN A 122 15.79 -11.77 26.67
CA ASN A 122 17.08 -11.24 26.24
C ASN A 122 16.97 -10.50 24.90
N GLU A 123 18.07 -9.85 24.51
CA GLU A 123 18.14 -9.05 23.28
C GLU A 123 17.98 -9.89 22.01
N TYR A 124 18.49 -11.13 21.99
CA TYR A 124 18.33 -12.04 20.85
C TYR A 124 16.85 -12.36 20.59
N GLU A 125 16.11 -12.69 21.65
CA GLU A 125 14.68 -12.96 21.56
C GLU A 125 13.89 -11.69 21.15
N LEU A 126 14.26 -10.53 21.70
CA LEU A 126 13.68 -9.23 21.33
C LEU A 126 13.87 -8.94 19.84
N ASN A 127 15.10 -9.05 19.34
CA ASN A 127 15.42 -8.80 17.93
C ASN A 127 14.71 -9.80 17.02
N GLY A 128 14.60 -11.07 17.42
CA GLY A 128 13.80 -12.06 16.70
C GLY A 128 12.31 -11.71 16.62
N LYS A 129 11.73 -11.16 17.69
CA LYS A 129 10.33 -10.69 17.72
C LYS A 129 10.13 -9.44 16.85
N LEU A 130 11.06 -8.49 16.88
CA LEU A 130 11.04 -7.29 16.06
C LEU A 130 11.18 -7.63 14.56
N MET A 131 12.08 -8.54 14.21
CA MET A 131 12.27 -9.05 12.86
C MET A 131 10.98 -9.66 12.30
N ARG A 132 10.37 -10.61 13.03
CA ARG A 132 9.09 -11.22 12.61
C ARG A 132 7.99 -10.20 12.42
N PHE A 133 7.92 -9.20 13.30
CA PHE A 133 6.95 -8.12 13.21
C PHE A 133 7.14 -7.30 11.93
N ALA A 134 8.36 -6.84 11.64
CA ALA A 134 8.65 -6.05 10.44
C ALA A 134 8.48 -6.86 9.13
N LEU A 135 8.88 -8.14 9.12
CA LEU A 135 8.61 -9.04 8.01
C LEU A 135 7.11 -9.17 7.73
N SER A 136 6.27 -9.30 8.77
CA SER A 136 4.81 -9.33 8.61
C SER A 136 4.20 -8.01 8.11
N ARG A 137 4.97 -6.91 8.15
CA ARG A 137 4.61 -5.64 7.53
C ARG A 137 5.18 -5.48 6.12
N GLY A 138 6.01 -6.42 5.65
CA GLY A 138 6.55 -6.46 4.30
C GLY A 138 7.86 -5.71 4.10
N PHE A 139 8.60 -5.42 5.18
CA PHE A 139 9.95 -4.88 5.07
C PHE A 139 10.93 -5.99 4.67
N GLU A 140 11.93 -5.66 3.87
CA GLU A 140 12.96 -6.60 3.46
C GLU A 140 13.97 -6.82 4.60
N VAL A 141 14.57 -8.01 4.68
CA VAL A 141 15.52 -8.36 5.75
C VAL A 141 16.68 -7.35 5.82
N LYS A 142 17.21 -6.92 4.67
CA LYS A 142 18.29 -5.93 4.58
C LYS A 142 17.96 -4.62 5.31
N ASP A 143 16.73 -4.13 5.17
CA ASP A 143 16.29 -2.86 5.77
C ASP A 143 16.08 -3.03 7.27
N ILE A 144 15.55 -4.19 7.66
CA ILE A 144 15.31 -4.52 9.07
C ILE A 144 16.63 -4.65 9.81
N CYS A 145 17.61 -5.41 9.29
CA CYS A 145 18.92 -5.57 9.91
C CYS A 145 19.61 -4.21 10.08
N ARG A 146 19.64 -3.38 9.02
CA ARG A 146 20.20 -2.03 9.08
C ARG A 146 19.56 -1.18 10.19
N CYS A 147 18.24 -1.27 10.38
CA CYS A 147 17.55 -0.49 11.42
C CYS A 147 17.77 -1.03 12.84
N ILE A 148 17.94 -2.35 13.01
CA ILE A 148 18.20 -2.96 14.31
C ILE A 148 19.64 -2.68 14.75
N GLU A 149 20.62 -2.80 13.85
CA GLU A 149 22.04 -2.53 14.12
C GLU A 149 22.26 -1.08 14.56
N VAL A 150 21.70 -0.10 13.83
CA VAL A 150 21.77 1.33 14.17
C VAL A 150 21.10 1.65 15.52
N SER A 151 20.08 0.89 15.92
CA SER A 151 19.45 1.09 17.22
C SER A 151 20.33 0.60 18.39
N GLY A 152 21.24 -0.35 18.16
CA GLY A 152 22.18 -0.84 19.17
C GLY A 152 23.34 0.12 19.46
N GLU A 153 23.73 0.94 18.48
CA GLU A 153 24.81 1.93 18.65
C GLU A 153 24.32 3.22 19.35
N ASN A 154 23.06 3.60 19.15
CA ASN A 154 22.47 4.80 19.75
C ASN A 154 22.08 4.66 21.24
N ASP A 155 22.03 3.44 21.78
CA ASP A 155 21.74 3.19 23.21
C ASP A 155 22.97 3.43 24.12
N TYR A 156 24.13 3.85 23.58
CA TYR A 156 25.34 4.20 24.34
C TYR A 156 25.55 5.71 24.56
N SER A 157 24.58 6.54 24.17
CA SER A 157 24.64 8.00 24.37
C SER A 157 23.48 8.51 25.21
N GLU A 158 23.51 8.20 26.51
CA GLU A 158 22.84 8.97 27.57
C GLU A 158 23.61 8.84 28.90
#